data_AF-A0A6P6NSQ7-F1
#
_entry.id   AF-A0A6P6NSQ7-F1
#
_cell.length_a   1.000
_cell.length_b   1.000
_cell.length_c   1.000
_cell.angle_alpha   90.00
_cell.angle_beta   90.00
_cell.angle_gamma   90.00
#
_symmetry.space_group_name_H-M   'P 1'
#
loop_
_entity.id
_entity.type
_entity.pdbx_description
1 polymer ?
#
loop_
_entity_poly.entity_id
_entity_poly.type
_entity_poly.pdbx_seq_one_letter_code
_entity_poly.pdbx_strand_id
1 'polypeptide(L)'
;MHGDVGRSLSLLLRFSRLLPSAFLWPPRLHSSVHLPIEIAQSGIHPIYSCTAHYVEMLLKAEVPLVFSAFRMSGFTPSQICIQWLGQCFWNYLDWSEICHYVATCVIMGPDYQVYLCVSALRHLQQDILQHTQTQDLQVFLKEEPIHGFRVSNYLEYMEGLERNYRSMVLSDMRSILPRSS
;
A
#
# COMPACT_ATOMS: atom_id res chain seq x y z
N MET A 1 -29.29 12.66 -5.40
CA MET A 1 -29.12 11.85 -4.17
C MET A 1 -28.62 12.77 -3.07
N HIS A 2 -29.37 12.98 -1.99
CA HIS A 2 -28.84 13.69 -0.82
C HIS A 2 -28.12 12.68 0.07
N GLY A 3 -26.83 12.89 0.32
CA GLY A 3 -26.05 12.06 1.23
C GLY A 3 -26.55 12.19 2.67
N ASP A 4 -26.56 11.08 3.40
CA ASP A 4 -26.88 11.10 4.83
C ASP A 4 -25.61 11.49 5.61
N VAL A 5 -25.59 12.73 6.08
CA VAL A 5 -24.47 13.30 6.85
C VAL A 5 -24.22 12.50 8.13
N GLY A 6 -25.28 12.06 8.82
CA GLY A 6 -25.18 11.33 10.08
C GLY A 6 -24.54 9.96 9.90
N ARG A 7 -24.96 9.21 8.87
CA ARG A 7 -24.34 7.92 8.52
C ARG A 7 -22.91 8.09 8.06
N SER A 8 -22.63 9.11 7.24
CA SER A 8 -21.28 9.37 6.73
C SER A 8 -20.31 9.72 7.86
N LEU A 9 -20.72 10.59 8.79
CA LEU A 9 -19.92 10.93 9.97
C LEU A 9 -19.73 9.71 10.88
N SER A 10 -20.77 8.92 11.12
CA SER A 10 -20.67 7.70 11.93
C SER A 10 -19.67 6.71 11.33
N LEU A 11 -19.70 6.52 10.00
CA LEU A 11 -18.74 5.70 9.28
C LEU A 11 -17.32 6.21 9.46
N LEU A 12 -17.07 7.50 9.22
CA LEU A 12 -15.73 8.10 9.35
C LEU A 12 -15.19 7.97 10.77
N LEU A 13 -16.02 8.22 11.79
CA LEU A 13 -15.63 8.07 13.19
C LEU A 13 -15.30 6.62 13.54
N ARG A 14 -16.09 5.65 13.07
CA ARG A 14 -15.81 4.22 13.28
C ARG A 14 -14.56 3.77 12.52
N PHE A 15 -14.43 4.16 11.26
CA PHE A 15 -13.27 3.87 10.43
C PHE A 15 -11.98 4.40 11.06
N SER A 16 -12.02 5.61 11.62
CA SER A 16 -10.89 6.19 12.34
C SER A 16 -10.39 5.27 13.49
N ARG A 17 -11.26 4.47 14.11
CA ARG A 17 -10.82 3.57 15.19
C ARG A 17 -10.11 2.32 14.68
N LEU A 18 -10.12 2.07 13.37
CA LEU A 18 -9.51 0.90 12.75
C LEU A 18 -8.05 1.18 12.36
N LEU A 19 -7.17 0.21 12.55
CA LEU A 19 -5.77 0.29 12.13
C LEU A 19 -5.59 0.64 10.64
N PRO A 20 -6.35 0.07 9.68
CA PRO A 20 -6.31 0.46 8.27
C PRO A 20 -6.46 1.96 8.01
N SER A 21 -7.20 2.69 8.85
CA SER A 21 -7.35 4.15 8.67
C SER A 21 -6.04 4.92 8.87
N ALA A 22 -5.10 4.38 9.66
CA ALA A 22 -3.77 4.94 9.79
C ALA A 22 -2.98 4.82 8.48
N PHE A 23 -3.22 3.77 7.69
CA PHE A 23 -2.49 3.52 6.44
C PHE A 23 -3.18 4.12 5.20
N LEU A 24 -4.51 4.13 5.19
CA LEU A 24 -5.31 4.69 4.08
C LEU A 24 -5.47 6.21 4.17
N TRP A 25 -5.39 6.78 5.38
CA TRP A 25 -5.56 8.22 5.60
C TRP A 25 -4.41 8.81 6.43
N PRO A 26 -3.19 8.85 5.87
CA PRO A 26 -1.99 9.30 6.58
C PRO A 26 -2.09 10.66 7.31
N PRO A 27 -2.66 11.72 6.70
CA PRO A 27 -2.83 13.01 7.37
C PRO A 27 -3.51 12.94 8.75
N ARG A 28 -4.34 11.92 9.00
CA ARG A 28 -4.98 11.72 10.28
C ARG A 28 -3.99 11.44 11.42
N LEU A 29 -2.88 10.74 11.15
CA LEU A 29 -1.90 10.44 12.21
C LEU A 29 -1.24 11.71 12.75
N HIS A 30 -1.09 12.76 11.94
CA HIS A 30 -0.54 14.05 12.39
C HIS A 30 -1.48 14.84 13.31
N SER A 31 -2.79 14.56 13.27
CA SER A 31 -3.77 15.15 14.19
C SER A 31 -4.13 14.23 15.36
N SER A 32 -3.51 13.04 15.45
CA SER A 32 -3.77 12.07 16.50
C SER A 32 -2.80 12.27 17.67
N VAL A 33 -3.34 12.56 18.85
CA VAL A 33 -2.59 12.68 20.12
C VAL A 33 -1.91 11.35 20.52
N HIS A 34 -2.18 10.27 19.78
CA HIS A 34 -1.76 8.91 20.05
C HIS A 34 -0.62 8.43 19.15
N LEU A 35 0.18 9.31 18.54
CA LEU A 35 1.38 8.88 17.83
C LEU A 35 2.58 8.88 18.80
N PRO A 36 3.45 7.86 18.81
CA PRO A 36 4.69 7.91 19.56
C PRO A 36 5.47 9.18 19.22
N ILE A 37 5.98 9.89 20.23
CA ILE A 37 6.64 11.19 20.09
C ILE A 37 7.78 11.14 19.07
N GLU A 38 8.52 10.02 19.03
CA GLU A 38 9.62 9.77 18.10
C GLU A 38 9.17 9.78 16.63
N ILE A 39 8.01 9.19 16.33
CA ILE A 39 7.44 9.16 14.98
C ILE A 39 6.88 10.54 14.62
N ALA A 40 6.21 11.21 15.56
CA ALA A 40 5.71 12.57 15.38
C ALA A 40 6.84 13.58 15.11
N GLN A 41 8.01 13.40 15.74
CA GLN A 41 9.20 14.24 15.55
C GLN A 41 9.94 13.94 14.24
N SER A 42 9.93 12.69 13.77
CA SER A 42 10.60 12.32 12.52
C SER A 42 9.95 12.90 11.26
N GLY A 43 8.64 13.22 11.32
CA GLY A 43 7.84 13.59 10.15
C GLY A 43 7.62 12.45 9.14
N ILE A 44 8.24 11.29 9.33
CA ILE A 44 8.13 10.11 8.47
C ILE A 44 6.93 9.31 8.94
N HIS A 45 5.86 9.35 8.16
CA HIS A 45 4.67 8.56 8.38
C HIS A 45 5.00 7.05 8.48
N PRO A 46 4.44 6.30 9.44
CA PRO A 46 4.70 4.85 9.62
C PRO A 46 4.42 3.97 8.39
N ILE A 47 3.52 4.44 7.50
CA ILE A 47 3.33 3.87 6.17
C ILE A 47 4.66 3.75 5.43
N TYR A 48 5.53 4.76 5.53
CA TYR A 48 6.78 4.86 4.78
C TYR A 48 7.88 3.94 5.31
N SER A 49 7.87 3.51 6.58
CA SER A 49 8.90 2.58 7.07
C SER A 49 8.47 1.11 6.91
N CYS A 50 7.32 0.71 7.48
CA CYS A 50 6.89 -0.68 7.45
C CYS A 50 6.47 -1.13 6.05
N THR A 51 5.63 -0.36 5.36
CA THR A 51 5.14 -0.78 4.02
C THR A 51 6.30 -0.86 3.03
N ALA A 52 7.21 0.12 3.05
CA ALA A 52 8.38 0.14 2.17
C ALA A 52 9.26 -1.10 2.36
N HIS A 53 9.61 -1.39 3.62
CA HIS A 53 10.43 -2.54 3.97
C HIS A 53 9.80 -3.85 3.48
N TYR A 54 8.52 -4.06 3.77
CA TYR A 54 7.85 -5.30 3.41
C TYR A 54 7.59 -5.44 1.90
N VAL A 55 7.34 -4.34 1.19
CA VAL A 55 7.28 -4.35 -0.28
C VAL A 55 8.61 -4.84 -0.85
N GLU A 56 9.74 -4.30 -0.39
CA GLU A 56 11.05 -4.73 -0.89
C GLU A 56 11.36 -6.19 -0.57
N MET A 57 11.07 -6.61 0.67
CA MET A 57 11.31 -7.98 1.11
C MET A 57 10.47 -8.98 0.31
N LEU A 58 9.15 -8.74 0.19
CA LEU A 58 8.25 -9.64 -0.53
C LEU A 58 8.53 -9.63 -2.03
N LEU A 59 8.80 -8.48 -2.64
CA LEU A 59 9.10 -8.42 -4.07
C LEU A 59 10.38 -9.19 -4.40
N LYS A 60 11.40 -9.11 -3.54
CA LYS A 60 12.63 -9.89 -3.69
C LYS A 60 12.37 -11.40 -3.63
N ALA A 61 11.47 -11.84 -2.75
CA ALA A 61 11.16 -13.26 -2.56
C ALA A 61 10.20 -13.82 -3.63
N GLU A 62 9.14 -13.09 -3.95
CA GLU A 62 8.00 -13.58 -4.73
C GLU A 62 8.07 -13.18 -6.21
N VAL A 63 8.74 -12.07 -6.53
CA VAL A 63 8.82 -11.53 -7.89
C VAL A 63 10.26 -11.07 -8.21
N PRO A 64 11.26 -11.97 -8.14
CA PRO A 64 12.67 -11.61 -8.18
C PRO A 64 13.12 -10.92 -9.48
N LEU A 65 12.44 -11.19 -10.60
CA LEU A 65 12.70 -10.52 -11.87
C LEU A 65 12.37 -9.03 -11.81
N VAL A 66 11.22 -8.69 -11.23
CA VAL A 66 10.82 -7.29 -11.01
C VAL A 66 11.79 -6.63 -10.05
N PHE A 67 12.12 -7.27 -8.92
CA PHE A 67 13.10 -6.73 -7.97
C PHE A 67 14.46 -6.42 -8.63
N SER A 68 14.92 -7.31 -9.52
CA SER A 68 16.16 -7.12 -10.27
C SER A 68 16.09 -5.97 -11.27
N ALA A 69 14.95 -5.80 -11.95
CA ALA A 69 14.70 -4.68 -12.86
C ALA A 69 14.83 -3.33 -12.14
N PHE A 70 14.21 -3.16 -10.98
CA PHE A 70 14.38 -1.95 -10.14
C PHE A 70 15.85 -1.72 -9.76
N ARG A 71 16.56 -2.76 -9.33
CA ARG A 71 17.98 -2.68 -8.99
C ARG A 71 18.83 -2.22 -10.19
N MET A 72 18.53 -2.70 -11.39
CA MET A 72 19.22 -2.30 -12.63
C MET A 72 18.90 -0.86 -13.02
N SER A 73 17.67 -0.41 -12.80
CA SER A 73 17.26 0.97 -13.07
C SER A 73 17.69 1.98 -12.00
N GLY A 74 18.28 1.53 -10.89
CA GLY A 74 18.93 2.40 -9.90
C GLY A 74 17.99 3.05 -8.87
N PHE A 75 16.79 2.51 -8.67
CA PHE A 75 15.83 3.03 -7.68
C PHE A 75 15.06 1.90 -6.99
N THR A 76 14.42 2.19 -5.85
CA THR A 76 13.76 1.14 -5.05
C THR A 76 12.27 0.98 -5.43
N PRO A 77 11.72 -0.25 -5.41
CA PRO A 77 10.28 -0.47 -5.64
C PRO A 77 9.40 0.24 -4.61
N SER A 78 9.89 0.38 -3.38
CA SER A 78 9.22 1.08 -2.29
C SER A 78 8.92 2.53 -2.63
N GLN A 79 9.80 3.24 -3.34
CA GLN A 79 9.56 4.63 -3.75
C GLN A 79 8.31 4.77 -4.63
N ILE A 80 8.11 3.85 -5.56
CA ILE A 80 6.94 3.82 -6.45
C ILE A 80 5.67 3.47 -5.66
N CYS A 81 5.74 2.42 -4.84
CA CYS A 81 4.59 2.02 -4.03
C CYS A 81 4.15 3.11 -3.07
N ILE A 82 5.10 3.80 -2.44
CA ILE A 82 4.84 4.95 -1.58
C ILE A 82 4.10 6.06 -2.34
N GLN A 83 4.52 6.36 -3.58
CA GLN A 83 3.87 7.38 -4.41
C GLN A 83 2.43 6.98 -4.74
N TRP A 84 2.21 5.72 -5.16
CA TRP A 84 0.87 5.21 -5.42
C TRP A 84 -0.03 5.29 -4.19
N LEU A 85 0.48 4.86 -3.03
CA LEU A 85 -0.25 4.86 -1.76
C LEU A 85 -0.54 6.26 -1.24
N GLY A 86 0.40 7.20 -1.38
CA GLY A 86 0.22 8.59 -0.99
C GLY A 86 -0.95 9.27 -1.71
N GLN A 87 -1.33 8.75 -2.88
CA GLN A 87 -2.47 9.22 -3.66
C GLN A 87 -3.66 8.25 -3.62
N CYS A 88 -3.64 7.24 -2.75
CA CYS A 88 -4.66 6.17 -2.70
C CYS A 88 -4.93 5.56 -4.10
N PHE A 89 -3.88 5.44 -4.92
CA PHE A 89 -3.93 5.00 -6.32
C PHE A 89 -4.80 5.84 -7.27
N TRP A 90 -5.19 7.07 -6.91
CA TRP A 90 -6.13 7.89 -7.68
C TRP A 90 -5.80 8.05 -9.18
N ASN A 91 -4.52 8.23 -9.52
CA ASN A 91 -4.06 8.40 -10.91
C ASN A 91 -3.63 7.09 -11.60
N TYR A 92 -3.71 5.96 -10.88
CA TYR A 92 -3.12 4.69 -11.32
C TYR A 92 -4.15 3.59 -11.51
N LEU A 93 -5.25 3.62 -10.77
CA LEU A 93 -6.29 2.60 -10.79
C LEU A 93 -7.65 3.19 -11.14
N ASP A 94 -8.47 2.38 -11.81
CA ASP A 94 -9.88 2.70 -11.99
C ASP A 94 -10.59 2.85 -10.64
N TRP A 95 -11.64 3.68 -10.60
CA TRP A 95 -12.38 3.96 -9.37
C TRP A 95 -12.89 2.71 -8.65
N SER A 96 -13.31 1.67 -9.40
CA SER A 96 -13.73 0.39 -8.82
C SER A 96 -12.60 -0.28 -8.06
N GLU A 97 -11.38 -0.24 -8.60
CA GLU A 97 -10.21 -0.88 -8.00
C GLU A 97 -9.68 -0.10 -6.80
N ILE A 98 -9.81 1.23 -6.79
CA ILE A 98 -9.56 2.04 -5.59
C ILE A 98 -10.54 1.65 -4.48
N CYS A 99 -11.83 1.50 -4.81
CA CYS A 99 -12.84 1.04 -3.86
C CYS A 99 -12.53 -0.37 -3.34
N HIS A 100 -12.12 -1.30 -4.22
CA HIS A 100 -11.69 -2.64 -3.83
C HIS A 100 -10.44 -2.62 -2.95
N TYR A 101 -9.45 -1.77 -3.24
CA TYR A 101 -8.26 -1.59 -2.42
C TYR A 101 -8.63 -1.15 -0.99
N VAL A 102 -9.44 -0.08 -0.87
CA VAL A 102 -9.89 0.43 0.43
C VAL A 102 -10.69 -0.64 1.19
N ALA A 103 -11.64 -1.29 0.52
CA ALA A 103 -12.45 -2.35 1.13
C ALA A 103 -11.60 -3.53 1.59
N THR A 104 -10.62 -3.95 0.79
CA THR A 104 -9.70 -5.04 1.12
C THR A 104 -8.89 -4.70 2.36
N CYS A 105 -8.31 -3.49 2.44
CA CYS A 105 -7.56 -3.08 3.63
C CYS A 105 -8.44 -3.00 4.88
N VAL A 106 -9.70 -2.53 4.74
CA VAL A 106 -10.64 -2.44 5.87
C VAL A 106 -11.10 -3.81 6.36
N ILE A 107 -11.40 -4.73 5.44
CA ILE A 107 -12.00 -6.04 5.74
C ILE A 107 -10.91 -7.06 6.12
N MET A 108 -9.83 -7.13 5.34
CA MET A 108 -8.80 -8.16 5.45
C MET A 108 -7.64 -7.74 6.35
N GLY A 109 -7.40 -6.44 6.50
CA GLY A 109 -6.34 -5.89 7.35
C GLY A 109 -5.40 -4.94 6.61
N PRO A 110 -4.65 -4.10 7.35
CA PRO A 110 -3.78 -3.08 6.75
C PRO A 110 -2.58 -3.66 6.00
N ASP A 111 -2.15 -4.87 6.33
CA ASP A 111 -1.08 -5.62 5.67
C ASP A 111 -1.40 -5.95 4.20
N TYR A 112 -2.68 -6.00 3.84
CA TYR A 112 -3.10 -6.12 2.44
C TYR A 112 -2.68 -4.94 1.57
N GLN A 113 -2.35 -3.79 2.16
CA GLN A 113 -1.74 -2.69 1.42
C GLN A 113 -0.39 -3.12 0.79
N VAL A 114 0.43 -3.86 1.55
CA VAL A 114 1.71 -4.42 1.04
C VAL A 114 1.42 -5.44 -0.05
N TYR A 115 0.49 -6.36 0.20
CA TYR A 115 0.17 -7.43 -0.74
C TYR A 115 -0.39 -6.90 -2.06
N LEU A 116 -1.17 -5.81 -2.00
CA LEU A 116 -1.69 -5.15 -3.19
C LEU A 116 -0.58 -4.46 -4.00
N CYS A 117 0.36 -3.77 -3.34
CA CYS A 117 1.54 -3.22 -4.00
C CYS A 117 2.38 -4.31 -4.70
N VAL A 118 2.65 -5.43 -4.02
CA VAL A 118 3.37 -6.57 -4.60
C VAL A 118 2.59 -7.18 -5.77
N SER A 119 1.27 -7.27 -5.66
CA SER A 119 0.40 -7.78 -6.73
C SER A 119 0.36 -6.86 -7.95
N ALA A 120 0.32 -5.54 -7.75
CA ALA A 120 0.40 -4.56 -8.82
C ALA A 120 1.74 -4.61 -9.56
N LEU A 121 2.85 -4.71 -8.81
CA LEU A 121 4.18 -4.89 -9.40
C LEU A 121 4.32 -6.23 -10.13
N ARG A 122 3.72 -7.30 -9.61
CA ARG A 122 3.65 -8.60 -10.28
C ARG A 122 2.85 -8.52 -11.59
N HIS A 123 1.74 -7.80 -11.58
CA HIS A 123 0.90 -7.58 -12.76
C HIS A 123 1.69 -6.90 -13.88
N LEU A 124 2.44 -5.85 -13.52
CA LEU A 124 3.26 -5.07 -14.44
C LEU A 124 4.59 -5.74 -14.82
N GLN A 125 4.83 -7.01 -14.47
CA GLN A 125 6.16 -7.62 -14.64
C GLN A 125 6.68 -7.51 -16.08
N GLN A 126 5.85 -7.75 -17.09
CA GLN A 126 6.29 -7.68 -18.49
C GLN A 126 6.62 -6.24 -18.91
N ASP A 127 5.75 -5.28 -18.58
CA ASP A 127 5.98 -3.86 -18.87
C ASP A 127 7.23 -3.35 -18.15
N ILE A 128 7.42 -3.74 -16.89
CA ILE A 128 8.61 -3.37 -16.11
C ILE A 128 9.88 -3.87 -16.82
N LEU A 129 9.91 -5.14 -17.24
CA LEU A 129 11.08 -5.69 -17.93
C LEU A 129 11.35 -5.01 -19.28
N GLN A 130 10.29 -4.61 -19.99
CA GLN A 130 10.41 -3.86 -21.24
C GLN A 130 10.93 -2.44 -20.99
N HIS A 131 10.32 -1.70 -20.07
CA HIS A 131 10.69 -0.32 -19.76
C HIS A 131 12.06 -0.19 -19.06
N THR A 132 12.56 -1.26 -18.45
CA THR A 132 13.97 -1.33 -18.02
C THR A 132 14.94 -1.28 -19.22
N GLN A 133 14.60 -1.92 -20.34
CA GLN A 133 15.46 -1.95 -21.53
C GLN A 133 15.46 -0.60 -22.25
N THR A 134 14.33 0.08 -22.28
CA THR A 134 14.18 1.42 -22.89
C THR A 134 14.58 2.57 -21.94
N GLN A 135 15.01 2.24 -20.72
CA GLN A 135 15.52 3.18 -19.70
C GLN A 135 14.51 4.25 -19.25
N ASP A 136 13.22 3.99 -19.40
CA ASP A 136 12.11 4.88 -19.04
C ASP A 136 11.22 4.31 -17.92
N LEU A 137 11.60 3.18 -17.30
CA LEU A 137 10.84 2.51 -16.23
C LEU A 137 10.32 3.45 -15.15
N GLN A 138 11.16 4.38 -14.68
CA GLN A 138 10.76 5.28 -13.61
C GLN A 138 9.66 6.25 -14.04
N VAL A 139 9.71 6.73 -15.28
CA VAL A 139 8.68 7.62 -15.84
C VAL A 139 7.39 6.84 -16.02
N PHE A 140 7.47 5.67 -16.67
CA PHE A 140 6.35 4.75 -16.86
C PHE A 140 5.58 4.49 -15.55
N LEU A 141 6.26 4.01 -14.51
CA LEU A 141 5.61 3.67 -13.24
C LEU A 141 5.06 4.87 -12.46
N LYS A 142 5.54 6.09 -12.74
CA LYS A 142 5.12 7.31 -12.07
C LYS A 142 3.99 8.03 -12.79
N GLU A 143 3.89 7.90 -14.11
CA GLU A 143 3.00 8.73 -14.93
C GLU A 143 1.90 7.92 -15.60
N GLU A 144 2.12 6.63 -15.87
CA GLU A 144 1.13 5.81 -16.58
C GLU A 144 0.17 5.05 -15.64
N PRO A 145 -1.11 4.93 -16.02
CA PRO A 145 -2.06 4.08 -15.29
C PRO A 145 -1.69 2.60 -15.34
N ILE A 146 -2.10 1.85 -14.31
CA ILE A 146 -1.91 0.40 -14.22
C ILE A 146 -3.05 -0.29 -14.96
N HIS A 147 -2.93 -0.39 -16.27
CA HIS A 147 -3.96 -0.94 -17.13
C HIS A 147 -4.22 -2.42 -16.88
N GLY A 148 -5.50 -2.80 -16.73
CA GLY A 148 -5.91 -4.20 -16.62
C GLY A 148 -5.69 -4.84 -15.24
N PHE A 149 -5.18 -4.09 -14.26
CA PHE A 149 -5.09 -4.57 -12.89
C PHE A 149 -6.49 -4.66 -12.29
N ARG A 150 -6.81 -5.84 -11.73
CA ARG A 150 -8.06 -6.08 -11.01
C ARG A 150 -7.75 -6.76 -9.70
N VAL A 151 -8.15 -6.15 -8.58
CA VAL A 151 -7.87 -6.68 -7.23
C VAL A 151 -8.38 -8.11 -7.10
N SER A 152 -9.57 -8.40 -7.65
CA SER A 152 -10.18 -9.73 -7.64
C SER A 152 -9.29 -10.82 -8.24
N ASN A 153 -8.54 -10.51 -9.30
CA ASN A 153 -7.69 -11.48 -9.99
C ASN A 153 -6.45 -11.86 -9.17
N TYR A 154 -6.13 -11.07 -8.15
CA TYR A 154 -4.97 -11.27 -7.28
C TYR A 154 -5.35 -11.66 -5.85
N LEU A 155 -6.64 -11.80 -5.51
CA LEU A 155 -7.08 -12.16 -4.16
C LEU A 155 -6.45 -13.47 -3.67
N GLU A 156 -6.51 -14.53 -4.48
CA GLU A 156 -5.92 -15.84 -4.12
C GLU A 156 -4.40 -15.73 -3.89
N TYR A 157 -3.71 -14.94 -4.71
CA TYR A 157 -2.28 -14.68 -4.53
C TYR A 157 -2.02 -13.91 -3.24
N MET A 158 -2.79 -12.86 -2.95
CA MET A 158 -2.65 -12.08 -1.72
C MET A 158 -2.97 -12.91 -0.47
N GLU A 159 -3.94 -13.82 -0.51
CA GLU A 159 -4.18 -14.79 0.57
C GLU A 159 -3.01 -15.76 0.75
N GLY A 160 -2.31 -16.11 -0.34
CA GLY A 160 -1.05 -16.85 -0.26
C GLY A 160 0.03 -16.07 0.51
N LEU A 161 0.18 -14.78 0.20
CA LEU A 161 1.09 -13.90 0.93
C LEU A 161 0.66 -13.74 2.40
N GLU A 162 -0.63 -13.65 2.66
CA GLU A 162 -1.19 -13.57 4.00
C GLU A 162 -0.76 -14.79 4.82
N ARG A 163 -0.98 -16.01 4.32
CA ARG A 163 -0.63 -17.25 5.01
C ARG A 163 0.86 -17.32 5.36
N ASN A 164 1.72 -16.80 4.48
CA ASN A 164 3.17 -16.90 4.63
C ASN A 164 3.78 -15.77 5.47
N TYR A 165 3.22 -14.56 5.40
CA TYR A 165 3.89 -13.35 5.89
C TYR A 165 3.09 -12.55 6.93
N ARG A 166 1.79 -12.79 7.11
CA ARG A 166 0.94 -11.96 7.98
C ARG A 166 1.43 -11.89 9.43
N SER A 167 1.91 -13.00 9.99
CA SER A 167 2.42 -13.04 11.37
C SER A 167 3.55 -12.04 11.60
N MET A 168 4.36 -11.78 10.56
CA MET A 168 5.46 -10.82 10.58
C MET A 168 4.96 -9.41 10.20
N VAL A 169 4.37 -9.26 9.02
CA VAL A 169 3.94 -7.97 8.45
C VAL A 169 2.93 -7.26 9.35
N LEU A 170 1.85 -7.95 9.73
CA LEU A 170 0.78 -7.34 10.51
C LEU A 170 1.21 -7.08 11.96
N SER A 171 2.10 -7.91 12.52
CA SER A 171 2.65 -7.68 13.87
C SER A 171 3.42 -6.37 13.92
N ASP A 172 4.30 -6.14 12.95
CA ASP A 172 5.08 -4.91 12.86
C ASP A 172 4.18 -3.70 12.56
N MET A 173 3.21 -3.84 11.66
CA MET A 173 2.26 -2.76 11.39
C MET A 173 1.42 -2.37 12.61
N ARG A 174 1.13 -3.32 13.52
CA ARG A 174 0.44 -3.04 14.79
C ARG A 174 1.33 -2.32 15.79
N SER A 175 2.64 -2.55 15.75
CA SER A 175 3.61 -1.94 16.69
C SER A 175 3.71 -0.41 16.56
N ILE A 176 3.22 0.15 15.44
CA ILE A 176 3.14 1.58 15.17
C ILE A 176 2.14 2.29 16.09
N LEU A 177 1.06 1.62 16.50
CA LEU A 177 0.12 2.20 17.46
C LEU A 177 0.69 2.03 18.88
N PRO A 178 0.70 3.08 19.72
CA PRO A 178 1.04 2.91 21.12
C PRO A 178 0.06 1.92 21.74
N ARG A 179 0.59 1.02 22.57
CA ARG A 179 -0.25 0.13 23.38
C ARG A 179 -1.18 1.02 24.19
N SER A 180 -2.49 0.88 23.98
CA SER A 180 -3.49 1.55 24.81
C SER A 180 -3.33 1.04 26.24
N SER A 181 -2.82 1.90 27.13
CA SER A 181 -2.84 1.72 28.57
C SER A 181 -4.27 1.70 29.10
#